data_AF-X1A574-F1
#
_entry.id   AF-X1A574-F1
#
_cell.length_a   1.000
_cell.length_b   1.000
_cell.length_c   1.000
_cell.angle_alpha   90.00
_cell.angle_beta   90.00
_cell.angle_gamma   90.00
#
_symmetry.space_group_name_H-M   'P 1'
#
loop_
_entity.id
_entity.type
_entity.pdbx_description
1 polymer ?
#
loop_
_entity_poly.entity_id
_entity_poly.type
_entity_poly.pdbx_seq_one_letter_code
_entity_poly.pdbx_strand_id
1 'polypeptide(L)'
;MPYPNEQGNMIMGNKLRILHAPINIANQMTIISKAQWELGYYSWSCDFSNYWLNYKSDQYLNLEKLNNKNHRIFLMSQFFLNSILKYDVFHFYFGSTLLPGYYDLPILKGINKKMVMHYMGSDIRQKSIAERKK
;
A
#
# COMPACT_ATOMS: atom_id res chain seq x y z
N MET A 1 8.31 -4.98 -14.57
CA MET A 1 8.29 -4.56 -15.97
C MET A 1 7.52 -3.25 -16.03
N PRO A 2 8.00 -2.19 -16.69
CA PRO A 2 7.25 -0.95 -16.80
C PRO A 2 5.95 -1.17 -17.60
N TYR A 3 4.86 -0.52 -17.19
CA TYR A 3 3.62 -0.53 -17.98
C TYR A 3 3.78 0.45 -19.15
N PRO A 4 3.43 0.05 -20.39
CA PRO A 4 3.40 0.97 -21.52
C PRO A 4 2.36 2.07 -21.29
N ASN A 5 2.63 3.30 -21.72
CA ASN A 5 1.61 4.34 -21.75
C ASN A 5 0.58 4.05 -22.86
N GLU A 6 -0.49 4.85 -22.95
CA GLU A 6 -1.54 4.68 -23.97
C GLU A 6 -1.01 4.70 -25.43
N GLN A 7 0.19 5.23 -25.66
CA GLN A 7 0.86 5.25 -26.97
C GLN A 7 1.99 4.20 -27.11
N GLY A 8 2.15 3.26 -26.16
CA GLY A 8 3.18 2.22 -26.20
C GLY A 8 4.60 2.67 -25.86
N ASN A 9 4.82 3.94 -25.49
CA ASN A 9 6.13 4.52 -25.24
C ASN A 9 6.58 4.34 -23.79
N MET A 10 7.86 4.01 -23.59
CA MET A 10 8.49 4.00 -22.26
C MET A 10 8.97 5.40 -21.88
N ILE A 11 8.41 5.98 -20.81
CA ILE A 11 8.82 7.29 -20.32
C ILE A 11 10.06 7.13 -19.41
N MET A 12 11.22 7.69 -19.79
CA MET A 12 12.49 7.61 -19.06
C MET A 12 12.87 8.95 -18.39
N GLY A 13 12.82 8.99 -17.06
CA GLY A 13 13.31 10.08 -16.21
C GLY A 13 13.58 9.55 -14.80
N ASN A 14 14.26 10.31 -13.92
CA ASN A 14 14.52 9.90 -12.54
C ASN A 14 13.21 9.99 -11.72
N LYS A 15 12.37 8.98 -11.89
CA LYS A 15 10.98 8.97 -11.45
C LYS A 15 10.86 8.46 -10.02
N LEU A 16 10.05 9.18 -9.24
CA LEU A 16 9.65 8.79 -7.90
C LEU A 16 9.15 7.34 -7.89
N ARG A 17 9.63 6.59 -6.91
CA ARG A 17 9.21 5.21 -6.67
C ARG A 17 8.17 5.18 -5.57
N ILE A 18 7.00 4.67 -5.87
CA ILE A 18 5.80 4.73 -5.05
C ILE A 18 5.42 3.31 -4.65
N LEU A 19 5.13 3.10 -3.37
CA LEU A 19 4.56 1.87 -2.85
C LEU A 19 3.15 2.14 -2.35
N HIS A 20 2.21 1.32 -2.78
CA HIS A 20 0.87 1.22 -2.24
C HIS A 20 0.72 -0.09 -1.46
N ALA A 21 0.39 0.01 -0.17
CA ALA A 21 0.31 -1.13 0.75
C ALA A 21 -0.46 -0.71 2.02
N PRO A 22 -0.88 -1.62 2.91
CA PRO A 22 -0.81 -3.07 2.79
C PRO A 22 -2.15 -3.73 2.40
N ILE A 23 -3.21 -2.94 2.20
CA ILE A 23 -4.57 -3.46 2.02
C ILE A 23 -5.19 -2.88 0.74
N ASN A 24 -5.62 -3.77 -0.16
CA ASN A 24 -6.37 -3.40 -1.35
C ASN A 24 -7.88 -3.48 -1.13
N ILE A 25 -8.50 -2.35 -0.84
CA ILE A 25 -9.96 -2.23 -0.71
C ILE A 25 -10.57 -1.87 -2.06
N ALA A 26 -11.52 -2.69 -2.52
CA ALA A 26 -12.28 -2.47 -3.75
C ALA A 26 -11.39 -2.20 -4.98
N ASN A 27 -10.21 -2.84 -5.05
CA ASN A 27 -9.20 -2.70 -6.10
C ASN A 27 -8.59 -1.29 -6.27
N GLN A 28 -8.90 -0.33 -5.39
CA GLN A 28 -8.45 1.06 -5.54
C GLN A 28 -6.93 1.17 -5.51
N MET A 29 -6.29 0.37 -4.67
CA MET A 29 -4.83 0.35 -4.51
C MET A 29 -4.12 0.06 -5.84
N THR A 30 -4.57 -0.99 -6.53
CA THR A 30 -4.00 -1.42 -7.81
C THR A 30 -4.34 -0.45 -8.93
N ILE A 31 -5.59 0.05 -8.99
CA ILE A 31 -6.02 0.98 -10.03
C ILE A 31 -5.21 2.29 -9.96
N ILE A 32 -5.06 2.86 -8.75
CA ILE A 32 -4.26 4.08 -8.56
C ILE A 32 -2.80 3.82 -8.95
N SER A 33 -2.24 2.69 -8.54
CA SER A 33 -0.86 2.33 -8.90
C SER A 33 -0.66 2.25 -10.42
N LYS A 34 -1.62 1.67 -11.16
CA LYS A 34 -1.57 1.59 -12.63
C LYS A 34 -1.71 2.96 -13.29
N ALA A 35 -2.64 3.79 -12.84
CA ALA A 35 -2.79 5.15 -13.35
C ALA A 35 -1.51 5.97 -13.12
N GLN A 36 -0.83 5.79 -11.98
CA GLN A 36 0.47 6.42 -11.74
C GLN A 36 1.53 5.98 -12.74
N TRP A 37 1.54 4.71 -13.17
CA TRP A 37 2.42 4.27 -14.26
C TRP A 37 2.10 4.97 -15.59
N GLU A 38 0.83 5.10 -15.94
CA GLU A 38 0.38 5.78 -17.16
C GLU A 38 0.80 7.26 -17.16
N LEU A 39 0.77 7.90 -15.99
CA LEU A 39 1.31 9.26 -15.77
C LEU A 39 2.84 9.32 -15.72
N GLY A 40 3.52 8.18 -15.83
CA GLY A 40 4.96 8.10 -15.84
C GLY A 40 5.63 8.05 -14.46
N TYR A 41 4.96 7.63 -13.39
CA TYR A 41 5.62 7.30 -12.13
C TYR A 41 5.93 5.80 -12.03
N TYR A 42 6.85 5.43 -11.14
CA TYR A 42 7.14 4.03 -10.85
C TYR A 42 6.36 3.60 -9.62
N SER A 43 5.26 2.86 -9.80
CA SER A 43 4.35 2.54 -8.70
C SER A 43 4.14 1.03 -8.54
N TRP A 44 4.04 0.53 -7.32
CA TRP A 44 3.73 -0.88 -7.07
C TRP A 44 2.70 -1.05 -5.99
N SER A 45 1.80 -2.00 -6.20
CA SER A 45 0.79 -2.43 -5.22
C SER A 45 1.24 -3.70 -4.52
N CYS A 46 1.16 -3.73 -3.18
CA CYS A 46 1.47 -4.90 -2.37
C CYS A 46 0.37 -5.16 -1.34
N ASP A 47 -0.26 -6.34 -1.45
CA ASP A 47 -1.22 -6.83 -0.46
C ASP A 47 -0.53 -7.68 0.59
N PHE A 48 -0.81 -7.40 1.86
CA PHE A 48 -0.32 -8.23 2.95
C PHE A 48 -1.19 -9.46 3.18
N SER A 49 -2.47 -9.39 2.80
CA SER A 49 -3.38 -10.52 2.90
C SER A 49 -4.43 -10.49 1.82
N ASN A 50 -4.81 -11.66 1.32
CA ASN A 50 -5.90 -11.77 0.37
C ASN A 50 -7.24 -11.49 1.06
N TYR A 51 -7.91 -10.43 0.62
CA TYR A 51 -9.32 -10.22 0.90
C TYR A 51 -10.18 -11.09 -0.03
N TRP A 52 -11.39 -11.41 0.42
CA TRP A 52 -12.37 -12.30 -0.24
C TRP A 52 -12.65 -11.97 -1.73
N LEU A 53 -12.39 -10.74 -2.18
CA LEU A 53 -12.59 -10.29 -3.56
C LEU A 53 -11.43 -10.61 -4.52
N ASN A 54 -10.30 -11.13 -4.01
CA ASN A 54 -9.17 -11.66 -4.79
C ASN A 54 -8.68 -10.73 -5.93
N TYR A 55 -8.61 -9.42 -5.66
CA TYR A 55 -8.06 -8.45 -6.61
C TYR A 55 -6.55 -8.66 -6.82
N LYS A 56 -6.09 -8.47 -8.06
CA LYS A 56 -4.71 -8.71 -8.49
C LYS A 56 -3.77 -7.51 -8.24
N SER A 57 -2.98 -7.57 -7.18
CA SER A 57 -1.87 -6.65 -6.90
C SER A 57 -0.55 -7.15 -7.49
N ASP A 58 0.44 -6.26 -7.61
CA ASP A 58 1.76 -6.61 -8.18
C ASP A 58 2.55 -7.57 -7.26
N GLN A 59 2.33 -7.48 -5.95
CA GLN A 59 3.02 -8.29 -4.94
C GLN A 59 2.05 -8.75 -3.83
N TYR A 60 2.36 -9.90 -3.23
CA TYR A 60 1.61 -10.46 -2.11
C TYR A 60 2.54 -11.00 -1.04
N LEU A 61 2.33 -10.59 0.21
CA LEU A 61 3.07 -11.11 1.36
C LEU A 61 2.44 -12.39 1.93
N ASN A 62 1.20 -12.72 1.52
CA ASN A 62 0.46 -13.94 1.91
C ASN A 62 0.41 -14.19 3.43
N LEU A 63 0.31 -13.13 4.24
CA LEU A 63 0.36 -13.26 5.70
C LEU A 63 -0.81 -14.10 6.23
N GLU A 64 -1.96 -14.13 5.55
CA GLU A 64 -3.13 -14.94 5.91
C GLU A 64 -2.83 -16.44 6.01
N LYS A 65 -1.80 -16.93 5.29
CA LYS A 65 -1.39 -18.34 5.32
C LYS A 65 -0.52 -18.69 6.53
N LEU A 66 -0.14 -17.70 7.34
CA LEU A 66 0.77 -17.85 8.47
C LEU A 66 0.02 -17.81 9.79
N ASN A 67 0.10 -18.92 10.53
CA ASN A 67 -0.49 -19.05 11.87
C ASN A 67 0.42 -18.45 12.96
N ASN A 68 1.73 -18.35 12.72
CA ASN A 68 2.69 -17.85 13.71
C ASN A 68 2.82 -16.32 13.64
N LYS A 69 2.41 -15.62 14.71
CA LYS A 69 2.48 -14.15 14.82
C LYS A 69 3.90 -13.61 14.69
N ASN A 70 4.90 -14.25 15.29
CA ASN A 70 6.30 -13.81 15.22
C ASN A 70 6.83 -13.91 13.79
N HIS A 71 6.47 -14.97 13.08
CA HIS A 71 6.84 -15.13 11.67
C HIS A 71 6.20 -14.04 10.79
N ARG A 72 4.92 -13.69 11.04
CA ARG A 72 4.26 -12.57 10.34
C ARG A 72 5.00 -11.26 10.57
N ILE A 73 5.32 -10.94 11.82
CA ILE A 73 6.05 -9.72 12.18
C ILE A 73 7.42 -9.71 11.52
N PHE A 74 8.13 -10.84 11.50
CA PHE A 74 9.41 -10.96 10.80
C PHE A 74 9.30 -10.61 9.31
N LEU A 75 8.32 -11.17 8.59
CA LEU A 75 8.12 -10.86 7.17
C LEU A 75 7.69 -9.41 6.93
N MET A 76 6.84 -8.86 7.79
CA MET A 76 6.45 -7.44 7.74
C MET A 76 7.69 -6.55 7.92
N SER A 77 8.55 -6.86 8.90
CA SER A 77 9.81 -6.15 9.15
C SER A 77 10.78 -6.27 7.97
N GLN A 78 10.96 -7.47 7.42
CA GLN A 78 11.81 -7.68 6.24
C GLN A 78 11.28 -6.89 5.03
N PHE A 79 9.97 -6.93 4.79
CA PHE A 79 9.34 -6.16 3.73
C PHE A 79 9.52 -4.64 3.94
N PHE A 80 9.34 -4.16 5.17
CA PHE A 80 9.54 -2.76 5.51
C PHE A 80 10.98 -2.30 5.24
N LEU A 81 11.98 -3.05 5.71
CA LEU A 81 13.40 -2.73 5.50
C LEU A 81 13.76 -2.70 4.00
N ASN A 82 13.25 -3.65 3.21
CA ASN A 82 13.44 -3.63 1.77
C ASN A 82 12.72 -2.44 1.11
N SER A 83 11.57 -2.05 1.64
CA SER A 83 10.76 -0.97 1.08
C SER A 83 11.38 0.40 1.32
N ILE A 84 11.96 0.67 2.48
CA ILE A 84 12.60 1.97 2.76
C ILE A 84 13.82 2.24 1.86
N LEU A 85 14.50 1.18 1.40
CA LEU A 85 15.62 1.28 0.46
C LEU A 85 15.15 1.48 -0.99
N LYS A 86 13.94 1.03 -1.32
CA LYS A 86 13.44 0.98 -2.71
C LYS A 86 12.52 2.13 -3.09
N TYR A 87 11.69 2.61 -2.17
CA TYR A 87 10.60 3.55 -2.46
C TYR A 87 10.82 4.91 -1.77
N ASP A 88 10.33 5.96 -2.42
CA ASP A 88 10.41 7.35 -1.96
C ASP A 88 9.10 7.79 -1.29
N VAL A 89 7.98 7.25 -1.77
CA VAL A 89 6.62 7.59 -1.34
C VAL A 89 5.84 6.33 -0.96
N PHE A 90 5.13 6.41 0.16
CA PHE A 90 4.30 5.33 0.70
C PHE A 90 2.84 5.76 0.75
N HIS A 91 1.97 5.00 0.11
CA HIS A 91 0.53 5.16 0.17
C HIS A 91 -0.06 4.05 1.02
N PHE A 92 -0.63 4.45 2.15
CA PHE A 92 -1.31 3.60 3.12
C PHE A 92 -2.82 3.63 2.93
N TYR A 93 -3.49 2.58 3.39
CA TYR A 93 -4.93 2.39 3.18
C TYR A 93 -5.59 1.94 4.46
N PHE A 94 -6.82 2.44 4.70
CA PHE A 94 -7.70 1.93 5.75
C PHE A 94 -7.09 1.95 7.16
N GLY A 95 -6.40 3.04 7.50
CA GLY A 95 -5.75 3.20 8.80
C GLY A 95 -4.71 2.12 9.11
N SER A 96 -4.15 1.46 8.09
CA SER A 96 -3.22 0.35 8.20
C SER A 96 -1.88 0.69 7.54
N THR A 97 -0.78 0.27 8.17
CA THR A 97 0.59 0.55 7.71
C THR A 97 1.45 -0.74 7.72
N LEU A 98 2.73 -0.66 7.36
CA LEU A 98 3.56 -1.85 7.13
C LEU A 98 3.94 -2.58 8.41
N LEU A 99 4.08 -1.88 9.53
CA LEU A 99 4.47 -2.48 10.80
C LEU A 99 3.33 -2.45 11.82
N PRO A 100 3.27 -3.41 12.75
CA PRO A 100 2.32 -3.36 13.86
C PRO A 100 2.50 -2.09 14.67
N GLY A 101 1.40 -1.54 15.20
CA GLY A 101 1.46 -0.37 16.09
C GLY A 101 1.99 0.91 15.43
N TYR A 102 2.01 0.98 14.09
CA TYR A 102 2.43 2.15 13.34
C TYR A 102 3.90 2.53 13.51
N TYR A 103 4.76 1.60 13.94
CA TYR A 103 6.19 1.86 14.18
C TYR A 103 6.92 2.30 12.90
N ASP A 104 6.40 1.99 11.72
CA ASP A 104 6.95 2.44 10.45
C ASP A 104 6.78 3.95 10.25
N LEU A 105 5.71 4.57 10.75
CA LEU A 105 5.46 6.00 10.55
C LEU A 105 6.56 6.92 11.13
N PRO A 106 6.97 6.81 12.42
CA PRO A 106 8.05 7.64 12.95
C PRO A 106 9.39 7.35 12.26
N ILE A 107 9.65 6.10 11.87
CA ILE A 107 10.88 5.73 11.16
C ILE A 107 10.90 6.41 9.78
N LEU A 108 9.85 6.22 8.98
CA LEU A 108 9.71 6.82 7.65
C LEU A 108 9.80 8.35 7.70
N LYS A 109 9.18 8.97 8.71
CA LYS A 109 9.32 10.41 8.96
C LYS A 109 10.76 10.80 9.26
N GLY A 110 11.45 10.05 10.13
CA GLY A 110 12.85 10.30 10.51
C GLY A 110 13.83 10.21 9.33
N ILE A 111 13.54 9.37 8.34
CA ILE A 111 14.32 9.24 7.10
C ILE A 111 13.73 10.02 5.91
N ASN A 112 12.85 11.00 6.17
CA ASN A 112 12.27 11.91 5.17
C ASN A 112 11.48 11.25 4.03
N LYS A 113 10.92 10.05 4.25
CA LYS A 113 10.01 9.41 3.28
C LYS A 113 8.66 10.11 3.27
N LYS A 114 8.06 10.22 2.08
CA LYS A 114 6.72 10.82 1.93
C LYS A 114 5.67 9.74 2.18
N MET A 115 4.59 10.13 2.85
CA MET A 115 3.51 9.22 3.24
C MET A 115 2.16 9.85 2.94
N VAL A 116 1.22 9.05 2.43
CA VAL A 116 -0.18 9.43 2.17
C VAL A 116 -1.08 8.34 2.75
N MET A 117 -2.10 8.71 3.52
CA MET A 117 -3.11 7.76 4.02
C MET A 117 -4.42 7.95 3.26
N HIS A 118 -4.93 6.86 2.69
CA HIS A 118 -6.21 6.81 2.00
C HIS A 118 -7.24 6.16 2.91
N TYR A 119 -8.24 6.94 3.31
CA TYR A 119 -9.37 6.41 4.07
C TYR A 119 -10.54 6.04 3.14
N MET A 120 -11.14 4.88 3.36
CA MET A 120 -12.02 4.19 2.39
C MET A 120 -13.49 4.15 2.81
N GLY A 121 -13.86 4.87 3.85
CA GLY A 121 -15.22 5.02 4.30
C GLY A 121 -15.45 4.47 5.70
N SER A 122 -15.55 3.14 5.88
CA SER A 122 -15.92 2.54 7.18
C SER A 122 -14.89 2.74 8.29
N ASP A 123 -13.67 3.07 7.93
CA ASP A 123 -12.61 3.53 8.83
C ASP A 123 -12.89 4.91 9.45
N ILE A 124 -13.67 5.76 8.79
CA ILE A 124 -14.08 7.08 9.30
C ILE A 124 -15.57 7.12 9.69
N ARG A 125 -16.43 6.39 8.97
CA ARG A 125 -17.89 6.37 9.18
C ARG A 125 -18.23 5.54 10.41
N GLN A 126 -18.74 6.22 11.44
CA GLN A 126 -19.22 5.58 12.66
C GLN A 126 -20.72 5.30 12.57
N LYS A 127 -21.07 4.07 12.18
CA LYS A 127 -22.48 3.62 12.07
C LYS A 127 -23.25 3.87 13.38
N SER A 128 -22.62 3.59 14.52
CA SER A 128 -23.19 3.80 15.85
C SER A 128 -23.56 5.26 16.15
N ILE A 129 -22.84 6.24 15.60
CA ILE A 129 -23.18 7.65 15.73
C ILE A 129 -24.32 8.02 14.78
N ALA A 130 -24.29 7.51 13.55
CA ALA A 130 -25.31 7.81 12.55
C ALA A 130 -26.70 7.30 12.96
N GLU A 131 -26.76 6.14 13.61
CA GLU A 131 -28.02 5.53 14.07
C GLU A 131 -28.61 6.23 15.31
N ARG A 132 -27.79 6.88 16.14
CA ARG A 132 -28.27 7.65 17.33
C ARG A 132 -29.02 8.94 16.99
N LYS A 133 -28.94 9.40 15.73
CA LYS A 133 -29.60 10.63 15.25
C LYS A 133 -30.90 10.34 14.48
N LYS A 134 -31.39 9.10 14.52
CA LYS A 134 -32.73 8.73 14.07
C LYS A 134 -33.65 8.62 15.28
#